data_AF-A0A317QNS0-F1
#
_entry.id   AF-A0A317QNS0-F1
#
_cell.length_a   1.000
_cell.length_b   1.000
_cell.length_c   1.000
_cell.angle_alpha   90.00
_cell.angle_beta   90.00
_cell.angle_gamma   90.00
#
_symmetry.space_group_name_H-M   'P 1'
#
loop_
_entity.id
_entity.type
_entity.pdbx_description
1 polymer ?
#
loop_
_entity_poly.entity_id
_entity_poly.type
_entity_poly.pdbx_seq_one_letter_code
_entity_poly.pdbx_strand_id
1 'polypeptide(L)'
;MDGDRAPWLFDPSATRALVLAHRSPGGRPVEDVVSDVVWGDVVRLLRWASAAASAPPGLRAGTWWRLAAGCAALLRRMPALSAEIDQPWSVLPPEPAAAGVHPAQRIEEVAARLTALLRSGRPVALRVLAPEVDALGEAAVQAIAASSLGSLHPDM
;
A
#
# COMPACT_ATOMS: atom_id res chain seq x y z
N MET A 1 20.29 -7.03 9.70
CA MET A 1 19.72 -7.98 8.74
C MET A 1 18.36 -7.44 8.33
N ASP A 2 18.08 -6.99 7.11
CA ASP A 2 18.90 -6.74 5.94
C ASP A 2 18.37 -5.47 5.28
N GLY A 3 19.28 -4.57 4.93
CA GLY A 3 19.00 -3.41 4.10
C GLY A 3 18.77 -3.81 2.64
N ASP A 4 17.92 -4.80 2.39
CA ASP A 4 17.42 -5.04 1.04
C ASP A 4 16.36 -3.99 0.76
N ARG A 5 16.83 -2.78 0.44
CA ARG A 5 16.04 -1.72 -0.20
C ARG A 5 15.70 -2.22 -1.60
N ALA A 6 14.86 -3.25 -1.65
CA ALA A 6 14.26 -3.92 -2.78
C ALA A 6 14.57 -3.24 -4.13
N PRO A 7 15.74 -3.48 -4.75
CA PRO A 7 16.09 -2.86 -6.02
C PRO A 7 15.02 -3.12 -7.08
N TRP A 8 14.36 -4.28 -6.97
CA TRP A 8 13.23 -4.70 -7.79
C TRP A 8 12.06 -3.72 -7.76
N LEU A 9 11.78 -3.03 -6.64
CA LEU A 9 10.61 -2.15 -6.52
C LEU A 9 10.76 -0.89 -7.39
N PHE A 10 12.00 -0.49 -7.64
CA PHE A 10 12.35 0.66 -8.49
C PHE A 10 12.76 0.25 -9.91
N ASP A 11 12.89 -1.05 -10.19
CA ASP A 11 13.04 -1.59 -11.55
C ASP A 11 11.67 -1.66 -12.26
N PRO A 12 11.45 -0.88 -13.33
CA PRO A 12 10.19 -0.92 -14.09
C PRO A 12 9.89 -2.29 -14.70
N SER A 13 10.91 -3.05 -15.10
CA SER A 13 10.73 -4.36 -15.74
C SER A 13 10.27 -5.40 -14.72
N ALA A 14 10.94 -5.44 -13.56
CA ALA A 14 10.56 -6.34 -12.46
C ALA A 14 9.15 -6.02 -11.93
N THR A 15 8.85 -4.75 -11.68
CA THR A 15 7.51 -4.35 -11.21
C THR A 15 6.42 -4.64 -12.23
N ARG A 16 6.67 -4.39 -13.53
CA ARG A 16 5.73 -4.76 -14.60
C ARG A 16 5.50 -6.26 -14.65
N ALA A 17 6.54 -7.08 -14.55
CA ALA A 17 6.39 -8.54 -14.55
C ALA A 17 5.52 -9.03 -13.37
N LEU A 18 5.72 -8.45 -12.18
CA LEU A 18 4.91 -8.78 -11.00
C LEU A 18 3.43 -8.35 -11.15
N VAL A 19 3.15 -7.18 -11.71
CA VAL A 19 1.78 -6.73 -11.98
C VAL A 19 1.09 -7.69 -12.96
N LEU A 20 1.77 -8.00 -14.08
CA LEU A 20 1.22 -8.88 -15.13
C LEU A 20 1.03 -10.33 -14.66
N ALA A 21 1.75 -10.77 -13.62
CA ALA A 21 1.60 -12.11 -13.05
C ALA A 21 0.22 -12.35 -12.44
N HIS A 22 -0.57 -11.30 -12.14
CA HIS A 22 -1.92 -11.42 -11.60
C HIS A 22 -3.00 -11.64 -12.66
N ARG A 23 -2.64 -11.57 -13.94
CA ARG A 23 -3.59 -11.84 -15.04
C ARG A 23 -3.90 -13.33 -15.11
N SER A 24 -5.18 -13.67 -15.23
CA SER A 24 -5.60 -15.07 -15.32
C SER A 24 -5.43 -15.58 -16.76
N PRO A 25 -4.87 -16.78 -16.99
CA PRO A 25 -4.83 -17.37 -18.32
C PRO A 25 -6.26 -17.54 -18.88
N GLY A 26 -6.57 -16.87 -19.98
CA GLY A 26 -7.93 -16.87 -20.56
C GLY A 26 -8.94 -15.99 -19.81
N GLY A 27 -8.48 -15.10 -18.92
CA GLY A 27 -9.30 -14.11 -18.23
C GLY A 27 -9.91 -13.07 -19.17
N ARG A 28 -10.91 -12.33 -18.68
CA ARG A 28 -11.54 -11.28 -19.48
C ARG A 28 -10.62 -10.05 -19.54
N PRO A 29 -10.49 -9.36 -20.69
CA PRO A 29 -9.61 -8.19 -20.79
C PRO A 29 -9.89 -7.09 -19.76
N VAL A 30 -11.15 -6.91 -19.36
CA VAL A 30 -11.53 -5.93 -18.32
C VAL A 30 -10.98 -6.31 -16.94
N GLU A 31 -10.94 -7.60 -16.60
CA GLU A 31 -10.37 -8.09 -15.34
C GLU A 31 -8.86 -7.85 -15.28
N ASP A 32 -8.17 -8.12 -16.39
CA ASP A 32 -6.73 -7.87 -16.53
C ASP A 32 -6.40 -6.38 -16.41
N VAL A 33 -7.17 -5.50 -17.05
CA VAL A 33 -6.97 -4.04 -16.97
C VAL A 33 -7.19 -3.53 -15.55
N VAL A 34 -8.27 -3.94 -14.89
CA VAL A 34 -8.55 -3.54 -13.50
C VAL A 34 -7.45 -4.07 -12.57
N SER A 35 -7.02 -5.32 -12.75
CA SER A 35 -5.91 -5.92 -12.00
C SER A 35 -4.61 -5.12 -12.18
N ASP A 36 -4.26 -4.79 -13.42
CA ASP A 36 -3.05 -4.01 -13.73
C ASP A 36 -3.07 -2.62 -13.09
N VAL A 37 -4.20 -1.92 -13.18
CA VAL A 37 -4.37 -0.58 -12.60
C VAL A 37 -4.20 -0.65 -11.09
N VAL A 38 -4.88 -1.58 -10.43
CA VAL A 38 -4.85 -1.73 -8.97
C VAL A 38 -3.45 -2.09 -8.49
N TRP A 39 -2.81 -3.09 -9.11
CA TRP A 39 -1.45 -3.50 -8.71
C TRP A 39 -0.40 -2.45 -9.05
N GLY A 40 -0.56 -1.72 -10.17
CA GLY A 40 0.28 -0.58 -10.50
C GLY A 40 0.21 0.53 -9.44
N ASP A 41 -0.98 0.81 -8.91
CA ASP A 41 -1.15 1.75 -7.81
C ASP A 41 -0.59 1.20 -6.49
N VAL A 42 -0.77 -0.09 -6.18
CA VAL A 42 -0.12 -0.72 -5.01
C VAL A 42 1.41 -0.59 -5.08
N VAL A 43 2.03 -0.86 -6.24
CA VAL A 43 3.48 -0.65 -6.43
C VAL A 43 3.88 0.79 -6.13
N ARG A 44 3.07 1.78 -6.55
CA ARG A 44 3.32 3.19 -6.23
C ARG A 44 3.23 3.47 -4.72
N LEU A 45 2.27 2.88 -4.02
CA LEU A 45 2.15 2.99 -2.56
C LEU A 45 3.36 2.36 -1.86
N LEU A 46 3.80 1.17 -2.30
CA LEU A 46 4.98 0.50 -1.77
C LEU A 46 6.25 1.34 -1.95
N ARG A 47 6.39 2.04 -3.10
CA ARG A 47 7.49 2.99 -3.33
C ARG A 47 7.46 4.15 -2.34
N TRP A 48 6.28 4.71 -2.04
CA TRP A 48 6.14 5.76 -1.03
C TRP A 48 6.44 5.26 0.38
N ALA A 49 6.01 4.05 0.75
CA ALA A 49 6.34 3.43 2.02
C ALA A 49 7.87 3.21 2.16
N SER A 50 8.51 2.67 1.13
CA SER A 50 9.98 2.49 1.08
C SER A 50 10.74 3.82 1.14
N ALA A 51 10.26 4.83 0.41
CA ALA A 51 10.82 6.18 0.47
C ALA A 51 10.68 6.79 1.87
N ALA A 52 9.58 6.55 2.58
CA ALA A 52 9.35 7.12 3.91
C ALA A 52 10.31 6.54 4.95
N ALA A 53 10.58 5.23 4.87
CA ALA A 53 11.53 4.55 5.75
C ALA A 53 12.99 5.04 5.55
N SER A 54 13.34 5.46 4.32
CA SER A 54 14.69 5.91 3.97
C SER A 54 14.87 7.43 3.90
N ALA A 55 13.77 8.20 3.99
CA ALA A 55 13.80 9.65 3.85
C ALA A 55 14.51 10.33 5.03
N PRO A 56 15.26 11.43 4.75
CA PRO A 56 15.71 12.36 5.78
C PRO A 56 14.53 12.87 6.62
N PRO A 57 14.73 13.19 7.92
CA PRO A 57 13.65 13.63 8.81
C PRO A 57 12.78 14.75 8.25
N GLY A 58 13.40 15.76 7.60
CA GLY A 58 12.68 16.90 7.02
C GLY A 58 11.77 16.57 5.83
N LEU A 59 11.93 15.41 5.19
CA LEU A 59 11.08 14.97 4.07
C LEU A 59 10.05 13.92 4.48
N ARG A 60 10.26 13.25 5.62
CA ARG A 60 9.48 12.08 6.03
C ARG A 60 7.99 12.35 6.16
N ALA A 61 7.62 13.48 6.78
CA ALA A 61 6.21 13.88 6.91
C ALA A 61 5.53 14.07 5.53
N GLY A 62 6.23 14.71 4.59
CA GLY A 62 5.73 14.89 3.22
C GLY A 62 5.60 13.56 2.46
N THR A 63 6.47 12.59 2.75
CA THR A 63 6.40 11.24 2.18
C THR A 63 5.21 10.46 2.74
N TRP A 64 4.96 10.52 4.05
CA TRP A 64 3.78 9.92 4.66
C TRP A 64 2.47 10.55 4.18
N TRP A 65 2.44 11.87 3.96
CA TRP A 65 1.27 12.54 3.38
C TRP A 65 0.94 12.00 1.98
N ARG A 66 1.97 11.83 1.14
CA ARG A 66 1.79 11.26 -0.22
C ARG A 66 1.33 9.80 -0.17
N LEU A 67 1.83 9.03 0.79
CA LEU A 67 1.37 7.66 1.03
C LEU A 67 -0.11 7.63 1.42
N ALA A 68 -0.51 8.38 2.45
CA ALA A 68 -1.89 8.45 2.94
C ALA A 68 -2.86 8.91 1.84
N ALA A 69 -2.51 9.99 1.11
CA ALA A 69 -3.32 10.50 0.01
C ALA A 69 -3.45 9.48 -1.13
N GLY A 70 -2.38 8.74 -1.43
CA GLY A 70 -2.39 7.65 -2.40
C GLY A 70 -3.34 6.52 -2.00
N CYS A 71 -3.28 6.08 -0.73
CA CYS A 71 -4.19 5.06 -0.20
C CYS A 71 -5.65 5.52 -0.33
N ALA A 72 -5.97 6.74 0.10
CA ALA A 72 -7.32 7.30 -0.01
C ALA A 72 -7.79 7.44 -1.47
N ALA A 73 -6.89 7.77 -2.40
CA ALA A 73 -7.23 7.85 -3.83
C ALA A 73 -7.53 6.47 -4.43
N LEU A 74 -6.77 5.43 -4.04
CA LEU A 74 -7.03 4.07 -4.49
C LEU A 74 -8.35 3.54 -3.89
N LEU A 75 -8.54 3.65 -2.59
CA LEU A 75 -9.76 3.20 -1.89
C LEU A 75 -11.03 3.82 -2.46
N ARG A 76 -11.01 5.11 -2.79
CA ARG A 76 -12.18 5.79 -3.40
C ARG A 76 -12.59 5.23 -4.77
N ARG A 77 -11.66 4.64 -5.53
CA ARG A 77 -11.94 4.06 -6.85
C ARG A 77 -12.33 2.58 -6.78
N MET A 78 -11.90 1.86 -5.75
CA MET A 78 -12.11 0.41 -5.65
C MET A 78 -13.57 -0.05 -5.76
N PRO A 79 -14.60 0.64 -5.21
CA PRO A 79 -16.00 0.23 -5.41
C PRO A 79 -16.41 0.21 -6.88
N ALA A 80 -16.03 1.24 -7.65
CA ALA A 80 -16.32 1.33 -9.08
C ALA A 80 -15.56 0.26 -9.87
N LEU A 81 -14.27 0.09 -9.58
CA LEU A 81 -13.44 -0.96 -10.19
C LEU A 81 -13.99 -2.37 -9.90
N SER A 82 -14.53 -2.60 -8.71
CA SER A 82 -15.19 -3.85 -8.33
C SER A 82 -16.43 -4.12 -9.16
N ALA A 83 -17.25 -3.08 -9.41
CA ALA A 83 -18.44 -3.18 -10.25
C ALA A 83 -18.09 -3.46 -11.73
N GLU A 84 -16.99 -2.91 -12.25
CA GLU A 84 -16.53 -3.16 -13.63
C GLU A 84 -16.22 -4.63 -13.92
N ILE A 85 -15.84 -5.39 -12.88
CA ILE A 85 -15.47 -6.81 -12.97
C ILE A 85 -16.47 -7.73 -12.24
N ASP A 86 -17.66 -7.22 -11.94
CA ASP A 86 -18.73 -7.95 -11.25
C ASP A 86 -18.29 -8.62 -9.92
N GLN A 87 -17.34 -8.01 -9.22
CA GLN A 87 -16.93 -8.44 -7.88
C GLN A 87 -17.83 -7.78 -6.82
N PRO A 88 -18.32 -8.53 -5.83
CA PRO A 88 -19.09 -7.97 -4.73
C PRO A 88 -18.22 -7.04 -3.87
N TRP A 89 -18.70 -5.82 -3.67
CA TRP A 89 -18.03 -4.83 -2.83
C TRP A 89 -18.61 -4.80 -1.42
N SER A 90 -17.74 -4.89 -0.43
CA SER A 90 -18.08 -4.74 0.99
C SER A 90 -16.92 -4.07 1.71
N VAL A 91 -17.21 -3.19 2.66
CA VAL A 91 -16.17 -2.66 3.56
C VAL A 91 -15.89 -3.71 4.62
N LEU A 92 -14.75 -4.39 4.50
CA LEU A 92 -14.21 -5.20 5.58
C LEU A 92 -13.36 -4.28 6.47
N PRO A 93 -13.46 -4.38 7.81
CA PRO A 93 -12.60 -3.61 8.69
C PRO A 93 -11.13 -4.04 8.51
N PRO A 94 -10.17 -3.10 8.56
CA PRO A 94 -8.75 -3.45 8.60
C PRO A 94 -8.44 -4.28 9.85
N GLU A 95 -7.42 -5.13 9.74
CA GLU A 95 -6.88 -5.82 10.90
C GLU A 95 -6.28 -4.77 11.86
N PRO A 96 -6.72 -4.73 13.13
CA PRO A 96 -6.24 -3.73 14.07
C PRO A 96 -4.73 -3.89 14.29
N ALA A 97 -4.04 -2.76 14.47
CA ALA A 97 -2.64 -2.81 14.89
C ALA A 97 -2.52 -3.44 16.28
N ALA A 98 -1.48 -4.25 16.49
CA ALA A 98 -1.16 -4.76 17.82
C ALA A 98 -0.85 -3.59 18.77
N ALA A 99 -1.25 -3.73 20.04
CA ALA A 99 -1.04 -2.68 21.03
C ALA A 99 0.47 -2.36 21.18
N GLY A 100 0.80 -1.07 21.18
CA GLY A 100 2.17 -0.60 21.37
C GLY A 100 3.05 -0.58 20.11
N VAL A 101 2.55 -0.99 18.95
CA VAL A 101 3.30 -0.88 17.68
C VAL A 101 3.42 0.59 17.26
N HIS A 102 4.65 1.03 17.01
CA HIS A 102 4.89 2.39 16.53
C HIS A 102 4.34 2.57 15.10
N PRO A 103 3.68 3.69 14.75
CA PRO A 103 3.05 3.86 13.43
C PRO A 103 3.98 3.62 12.24
N ALA A 104 5.26 4.02 12.34
CA ALA A 104 6.25 3.76 11.29
C ALA A 104 6.53 2.26 11.09
N GLN A 105 6.56 1.47 12.16
CA GLN A 105 6.70 0.02 12.08
C GLN A 105 5.45 -0.61 11.46
N ARG A 106 4.25 -0.09 11.79
CA ARG A 106 3.00 -0.56 11.18
C ARG A 106 2.98 -0.37 9.66
N ILE A 107 3.54 0.74 9.16
CA ILE A 107 3.70 0.97 7.70
C ILE A 107 4.55 -0.16 7.08
N GLU A 108 5.66 -0.53 7.71
CA GLU A 108 6.55 -1.60 7.22
C GLU A 108 5.84 -2.97 7.21
N GLU A 109 5.12 -3.31 8.27
CA GLU A 109 4.35 -4.56 8.36
C GLU A 109 3.29 -4.68 7.27
N VAL A 110 2.49 -3.62 7.07
CA VAL A 110 1.43 -3.61 6.05
C VAL A 110 2.04 -3.63 4.64
N ALA A 111 3.12 -2.86 4.41
CA ALA A 111 3.84 -2.87 3.14
C ALA A 111 4.44 -4.26 2.83
N ALA A 112 4.92 -4.99 3.84
CA ALA A 112 5.40 -6.36 3.68
C ALA A 112 4.27 -7.32 3.28
N ARG A 113 3.07 -7.21 3.90
CA ARG A 113 1.90 -8.02 3.50
C ARG A 113 1.44 -7.72 2.07
N LEU A 114 1.35 -6.44 1.70
CA LEU A 114 1.04 -6.04 0.31
C LEU A 114 2.09 -6.54 -0.69
N THR A 115 3.37 -6.51 -0.31
CA THR A 115 4.46 -7.07 -1.11
C THR A 115 4.31 -8.58 -1.29
N ALA A 116 3.94 -9.30 -0.23
CA ALA A 116 3.70 -10.74 -0.30
C ALA A 116 2.50 -11.06 -1.22
N LEU A 117 1.41 -10.30 -1.14
CA LEU A 117 0.27 -10.45 -2.03
C LEU A 117 0.68 -10.18 -3.49
N LEU A 118 1.42 -9.10 -3.76
CA LEU A 118 1.93 -8.78 -5.10
C LEU A 118 2.79 -9.91 -5.66
N ARG A 119 3.72 -10.45 -4.85
CA ARG A 119 4.62 -11.53 -5.26
C ARG A 119 3.94 -12.89 -5.44
N SER A 120 2.77 -13.08 -4.85
CA SER A 120 2.05 -14.36 -4.96
C SER A 120 1.61 -14.66 -6.41
N GLY A 121 1.39 -13.63 -7.23
CA GLY A 121 0.83 -13.76 -8.58
C GLY A 121 -0.57 -14.39 -8.61
N ARG A 122 -1.22 -14.53 -7.46
CA ARG A 122 -2.57 -15.13 -7.37
C ARG A 122 -3.61 -14.02 -7.47
N PRO A 123 -4.72 -14.24 -8.18
CA PRO A 123 -5.83 -13.29 -8.19
C PRO A 123 -6.29 -12.95 -6.76
N VAL A 124 -6.36 -11.66 -6.44
CA VAL A 124 -6.83 -11.13 -5.16
C VAL A 124 -8.10 -10.32 -5.41
N ALA A 125 -9.19 -10.66 -4.70
CA ALA A 125 -10.43 -9.90 -4.77
C ALA A 125 -10.23 -8.49 -4.19
N LEU A 126 -10.81 -7.46 -4.81
CA LEU A 126 -10.60 -6.07 -4.39
C LEU A 126 -11.04 -5.80 -2.95
N ARG A 127 -12.12 -6.47 -2.50
CA ARG A 127 -12.59 -6.42 -1.09
C ARG A 127 -11.57 -6.95 -0.07
N VAL A 128 -10.64 -7.81 -0.48
CA VAL A 128 -9.57 -8.36 0.37
C VAL A 128 -8.35 -7.43 0.36
N LEU A 129 -8.10 -6.75 -0.75
CA LEU A 129 -7.01 -5.79 -0.85
C LEU A 129 -7.31 -4.46 -0.13
N ALA A 130 -8.57 -4.03 -0.13
CA ALA A 130 -8.97 -2.74 0.44
C ALA A 130 -8.57 -2.56 1.92
N PRO A 131 -8.77 -3.55 2.83
CA PRO A 131 -8.34 -3.43 4.23
C PRO A 131 -6.83 -3.23 4.40
N GLU A 132 -6.00 -3.81 3.53
CA GLU A 132 -4.54 -3.62 3.58
C GLU A 132 -4.14 -2.21 3.12
N VAL A 133 -4.81 -1.68 2.09
CA VAL A 133 -4.59 -0.30 1.63
C VAL A 133 -5.06 0.71 2.68
N ASP A 134 -6.19 0.43 3.35
CA ASP A 134 -6.72 1.24 4.45
C ASP A 134 -5.77 1.25 5.65
N ALA A 135 -5.34 0.07 6.11
CA ALA A 135 -4.37 -0.06 7.19
C ALA A 135 -3.04 0.67 6.90
N LEU A 136 -2.58 0.66 5.63
CA LEU A 136 -1.39 1.40 5.22
C LEU A 136 -1.61 2.91 5.30
N GLY A 137 -2.77 3.38 4.85
CA GLY A 137 -3.16 4.80 4.91
C GLY A 137 -3.32 5.29 6.34
N GLU A 138 -4.00 4.51 7.19
CA GLU A 138 -4.17 4.78 8.62
C GLU A 138 -2.81 4.90 9.33
N ALA A 139 -1.91 3.93 9.12
CA ALA A 139 -0.59 3.96 9.72
C ALA A 139 0.23 5.19 9.28
N ALA A 140 0.09 5.62 8.02
CA ALA A 140 0.72 6.85 7.53
C ALA A 140 0.15 8.10 8.22
N VAL A 141 -1.16 8.20 8.42
CA VAL A 141 -1.80 9.30 9.16
C VAL A 141 -1.34 9.33 10.62
N GLN A 142 -1.30 8.17 11.28
CA GLN A 142 -0.82 8.05 12.65
C GLN A 142 0.65 8.45 12.78
N ALA A 143 1.50 8.11 11.80
CA ALA A 143 2.90 8.51 11.78
C ALA A 143 3.09 10.03 11.64
N ILE A 144 2.27 10.68 10.82
CA ILE A 144 2.23 12.14 10.70
C ILE A 144 1.85 12.77 12.04
N ALA A 145 0.77 12.27 12.67
CA ALA A 145 0.29 12.77 13.96
C ALA A 145 1.37 12.62 15.05
N ALA A 146 1.99 11.45 15.15
CA ALA A 146 3.07 11.18 16.12
C ALA A 146 4.28 12.12 15.90
N SER A 147 4.68 12.36 14.66
CA SER A 147 5.79 13.28 14.36
C SER A 147 5.48 14.74 14.68
N SER A 148 4.23 15.16 14.49
CA SER A 148 3.78 16.52 14.82
C SER A 148 3.77 16.72 16.34
N LEU A 149 3.30 15.73 17.10
CA LEU A 149 3.32 15.76 18.56
C LEU A 149 4.75 15.78 19.13
N GLY A 150 5.66 14.98 18.58
CA GLY A 150 7.08 15.00 18.97
C GLY A 150 7.77 16.34 18.71
N SER A 151 7.39 17.06 17.63
CA SER A 151 7.93 18.42 17.37
C SER A 151 7.38 19.50 18.32
N LEU A 152 6.28 19.24 19.03
CA LEU A 152 5.66 20.17 19.98
C LEU A 152 6.16 19.99 21.43
N HIS A 153 6.96 18.95 21.70
CA HIS A 153 7.63 18.71 22.99
C HIS A 153 9.11 18.39 22.79
N PRO A 154 9.94 19.38 22.39
CA PRO A 154 11.38 19.15 22.24
C PRO A 154 12.14 19.07 23.58
N ASP A 155 11.55 19.50 24.71
CA ASP A 155 12.22 19.65 26.01
C ASP A 155 11.48 18.96 27.18
N MET A 156 11.41 17.62 27.15
CA MET A 156 11.33 16.77 28.35
C MET A 156 12.23 15.56 28.16
#